data_AF-A0A1Y4B0G8-F1
#
_entry.id   AF-A0A1Y4B0G8-F1
#
_cell.length_a   1.000
_cell.length_b   1.000
_cell.length_c   1.000
_cell.angle_alpha   90.00
_cell.angle_beta   90.00
_cell.angle_gamma   90.00
#
_symmetry.space_group_name_H-M   'P 1'
#
loop_
_entity.id
_entity.type
_entity.pdbx_description
1 polymer ?
#
loop_
_entity_poly.entity_id
_entity_poly.type
_entity_poly.pdbx_seq_one_letter_code
_entity_poly.pdbx_strand_id
1 'polypeptide(L)'
;MVPTHFTSIEFFQKKKDITLYRAADETQRYILKSIITKDTSVRQAFYDEYETLSALRHPSIPVYYWLREDYQVPGQKSGTLTLCMEDCSQPAPVSLFSIGELCRILYKTTDILSYLLENGVLYTDLNPSNLIISEAHGDYAVTLVDYTYCYYFLRNPYPAYPLRFSYNISPQLKGQQFLIQALTFLLYDLVEENHIEQLPSPVYQLLETGRNPSEELSLHDFQEMLRHCGAR
;
A
#
# COMPACT_ATOMS: atom_id res chain seq x y z
N MET A 1 18.50 -10.25 -8.93
CA MET A 1 19.59 -9.51 -9.60
C MET A 1 19.25 -8.02 -9.49
N VAL A 2 20.22 -7.12 -9.29
CA VAL A 2 19.93 -5.67 -9.22
C VAL A 2 19.92 -5.14 -10.66
N PRO A 3 18.80 -4.58 -11.17
CA PRO A 3 18.74 -4.06 -12.52
C PRO A 3 19.63 -2.82 -12.65
N THR A 4 20.55 -2.85 -13.61
CA THR A 4 21.45 -1.72 -13.92
C THR A 4 21.15 -1.08 -15.27
N HIS A 5 20.52 -1.81 -16.19
CA HIS A 5 20.15 -1.37 -17.52
C HIS A 5 18.74 -1.83 -17.86
N PHE A 6 17.94 -0.94 -18.44
CA PHE A 6 16.59 -1.24 -18.91
C PHE A 6 16.57 -1.24 -20.44
N THR A 7 15.84 -2.18 -21.03
CA THR A 7 15.63 -2.27 -22.48
C THR A 7 14.58 -1.26 -22.95
N SER A 8 13.63 -0.90 -22.06
CA SER A 8 12.67 0.17 -22.29
C SER A 8 12.37 0.93 -21.00
N ILE A 9 12.07 2.23 -21.15
CA ILE A 9 11.54 3.09 -20.09
C ILE A 9 10.49 3.99 -20.72
N GLU A 10 9.27 3.92 -20.22
CA GLU A 10 8.11 4.61 -20.74
C GLU A 10 7.41 5.40 -19.63
N PHE A 11 6.96 6.62 -19.95
CA PHE A 11 6.14 7.39 -19.02
C PHE A 11 4.85 6.62 -18.71
N PHE A 12 4.53 6.49 -17.42
CA PHE A 12 3.33 5.80 -16.97
C PHE A 12 2.30 6.77 -16.38
N GLN A 13 2.70 7.54 -15.37
CA GLN A 13 1.79 8.45 -14.67
C GLN A 13 2.56 9.59 -13.99
N LYS A 14 1.90 10.71 -13.71
CA LYS A 14 2.39 11.73 -12.79
C LYS A 14 1.39 11.98 -11.66
N LYS A 15 1.83 11.86 -10.41
CA LYS A 15 1.08 12.19 -9.19
C LYS A 15 1.79 13.35 -8.46
N LYS A 16 1.23 14.57 -8.52
CA LYS A 16 1.87 15.79 -7.99
C LYS A 16 3.30 15.96 -8.56
N ASP A 17 4.33 15.94 -7.70
CA ASP A 17 5.74 16.08 -8.07
C ASP A 17 6.43 14.73 -8.36
N ILE A 18 5.72 13.63 -8.16
CA ILE A 18 6.21 12.27 -8.41
C ILE A 18 5.82 11.83 -9.82
N THR A 19 6.82 11.45 -10.61
CA THR A 19 6.62 10.86 -11.95
C THR A 19 6.94 9.38 -11.90
N LEU A 20 6.01 8.56 -12.39
CA LEU A 20 6.15 7.11 -12.50
C LEU A 20 6.47 6.75 -13.95
N TYR A 21 7.46 5.89 -14.13
CA TYR A 21 7.78 5.26 -15.41
C TYR A 21 7.64 3.75 -15.28
N ARG A 22 7.17 3.10 -16.33
CA ARG A 22 7.34 1.66 -16.50
C ARG A 22 8.67 1.42 -17.15
N ALA A 23 9.47 0.53 -16.58
CA ALA A 23 10.70 0.06 -17.19
C ALA A 23 10.68 -1.45 -17.32
N ALA A 24 11.46 -1.99 -18.25
CA ALA A 24 11.61 -3.42 -18.42
C ALA A 24 13.06 -3.78 -18.73
N ASP A 25 13.44 -5.00 -18.41
CA ASP A 25 14.58 -5.66 -19.00
C ASP A 25 14.13 -6.96 -19.71
N GLU A 26 15.06 -7.85 -20.05
CA GLU A 26 14.73 -9.11 -20.71
C GLU A 26 13.96 -10.10 -19.80
N THR A 27 13.93 -9.86 -18.50
CA THR A 27 13.46 -10.82 -17.49
C THR A 27 12.20 -10.36 -16.76
N GLN A 28 12.03 -9.06 -16.53
CA GLN A 28 10.93 -8.56 -15.70
C GLN A 28 10.62 -7.07 -15.95
N ARG A 29 9.50 -6.61 -15.36
CA ARG A 29 9.02 -5.23 -15.40
C ARG A 29 9.24 -4.52 -14.06
N TYR A 30 9.35 -3.20 -14.12
CA TYR A 30 9.69 -2.33 -13.01
C TYR A 30 8.85 -1.04 -13.03
N ILE A 31 8.69 -0.46 -11.85
CA ILE A 31 8.25 0.92 -11.68
C ILE A 31 9.43 1.76 -11.23
N LEU A 32 9.71 2.83 -11.98
CA LEU A 32 10.64 3.88 -11.59
C LEU A 32 9.84 5.07 -11.06
N LYS A 33 9.87 5.25 -9.74
CA LYS A 33 9.26 6.38 -9.05
C LYS A 33 10.30 7.49 -8.91
N SER A 34 10.08 8.61 -9.58
CA SER A 34 11.09 9.67 -9.75
C SER A 34 10.57 11.01 -9.28
N ILE A 35 11.40 11.80 -8.60
CA ILE A 35 11.09 13.17 -8.19
C ILE A 35 12.18 14.15 -8.60
N ILE A 36 11.74 15.37 -8.92
CA ILE A 36 12.62 16.54 -9.08
C ILE A 36 12.18 17.57 -8.04
N THR A 37 12.87 17.59 -6.90
CA THR A 37 12.52 18.50 -5.81
C THR A 37 13.76 18.95 -5.04
N LYS A 38 13.71 20.19 -4.55
CA LYS A 38 14.66 20.72 -3.56
C LYS A 38 14.16 20.55 -2.12
N ASP A 39 12.92 20.09 -1.95
CA ASP A 39 12.32 19.84 -0.65
C ASP A 39 12.98 18.62 0.00
N THR A 40 13.71 18.86 1.09
CA THR A 40 14.41 17.82 1.84
C THR A 40 13.44 16.84 2.50
N SER A 41 12.22 17.28 2.84
CA SER A 41 11.20 16.42 3.46
C SER A 41 10.67 15.38 2.46
N VAL A 42 10.41 15.77 1.22
CA VAL A 42 9.96 14.86 0.15
C VAL A 42 11.07 13.88 -0.24
N ARG A 43 12.33 14.34 -0.23
CA ARG A 43 13.48 13.46 -0.44
C ARG A 43 13.59 12.43 0.69
N GLN A 44 13.47 12.86 1.95
CA GLN A 44 13.53 11.96 3.11
C GLN A 44 12.44 10.88 3.04
N ALA A 45 11.23 11.21 2.58
CA ALA A 45 10.16 10.23 2.38
C ALA A 45 10.56 9.06 1.45
N PHE A 46 11.33 9.32 0.38
CA PHE A 46 11.83 8.28 -0.52
C PHE A 46 12.92 7.41 0.13
N TYR A 47 13.78 8.03 0.93
CA TYR A 47 14.79 7.31 1.71
C TYR A 47 14.14 6.42 2.76
N ASP A 48 13.19 6.95 3.53
CA ASP A 48 12.49 6.21 4.58
C ASP A 48 11.72 5.01 3.99
N GLU A 49 11.06 5.21 2.83
CA GLU A 49 10.41 4.15 2.06
C GLU A 49 11.42 3.09 1.63
N TYR A 50 12.46 3.46 0.86
CA TYR A 50 13.40 2.49 0.32
C TYR A 50 14.13 1.71 1.41
N GLU A 51 14.74 2.41 2.37
CA GLU A 51 15.61 1.78 3.36
C GLU A 51 14.82 0.90 4.34
N THR A 52 13.54 1.20 4.58
CA THR A 52 12.67 0.33 5.39
C THR A 52 12.16 -0.84 4.56
N LEU A 53 11.50 -0.59 3.44
CA LEU A 53 10.78 -1.62 2.68
C LEU A 53 11.73 -2.61 1.99
N SER A 54 12.94 -2.18 1.60
CA SER A 54 13.95 -3.09 1.02
C SER A 54 14.45 -4.16 2.00
N ALA A 55 14.27 -3.97 3.31
CA ALA A 55 14.61 -4.96 4.33
C ALA A 55 13.45 -5.92 4.65
N LEU A 56 12.21 -5.55 4.32
CA LEU A 56 11.02 -6.33 4.60
C LEU A 56 10.79 -7.44 3.57
N ARG A 57 10.18 -8.55 4.00
CA ARG A 57 9.90 -9.71 3.15
C ARG A 57 8.47 -10.18 3.39
N HIS A 58 7.58 -9.82 2.48
CA HIS A 58 6.20 -10.24 2.47
C HIS A 58 5.69 -10.30 1.01
N PRO A 59 4.92 -11.33 0.60
CA PRO A 59 4.44 -11.46 -0.78
C PRO A 59 3.54 -10.29 -1.24
N SER A 60 2.93 -9.58 -0.29
CA SER A 60 2.09 -8.39 -0.54
C SER A 60 2.85 -7.06 -0.54
N ILE A 61 4.19 -7.08 -0.47
CA ILE A 61 5.05 -5.88 -0.58
C ILE A 61 5.83 -5.99 -1.90
N PRO A 62 5.85 -4.94 -2.76
CA PRO A 62 6.68 -4.92 -3.96
C PRO A 62 8.15 -5.13 -3.63
N VAL A 63 8.90 -5.82 -4.49
CA VAL A 63 10.35 -5.90 -4.32
C VAL A 63 11.00 -4.53 -4.62
N TYR A 64 11.79 -4.02 -3.69
CA TYR A 64 12.59 -2.79 -3.85
C TYR A 64 14.01 -3.14 -4.31
N TYR A 65 14.45 -2.56 -5.42
CA TYR A 65 15.73 -2.90 -6.05
C TYR A 65 16.85 -1.90 -5.73
N TRP A 66 16.56 -0.61 -5.83
CA TRP A 66 17.51 0.46 -5.51
C TRP A 66 16.83 1.82 -5.39
N LEU A 67 17.50 2.74 -4.70
CA LEU A 67 17.25 4.18 -4.72
C LEU A 67 18.53 4.86 -5.22
N ARG A 68 18.42 5.76 -6.21
CA ARG A 68 19.56 6.46 -6.79
C ARG A 68 19.30 7.95 -6.90
N GLU A 69 20.27 8.73 -6.45
CA GLU A 69 20.38 10.14 -6.78
C GLU A 69 20.82 10.30 -8.24
N ASP A 70 20.43 11.43 -8.84
CA ASP A 70 20.86 11.86 -10.17
C ASP A 70 20.61 10.86 -11.32
N TYR A 71 19.64 9.95 -11.18
CA TYR A 71 19.30 9.03 -12.25
C TYR A 71 18.64 9.77 -13.43
N GLN A 72 19.10 9.49 -14.65
CA GLN A 72 18.59 10.14 -15.85
C GLN A 72 17.50 9.29 -16.49
N VAL A 73 16.24 9.59 -16.16
CA VAL A 73 15.08 9.05 -16.89
C VAL A 73 14.95 9.72 -18.27
N PRO A 74 14.38 9.03 -19.29
CA PRO A 74 14.23 9.59 -20.63
C PRO A 74 13.49 10.94 -20.63
N GLY A 75 14.00 11.90 -21.41
CA GLY A 75 13.38 13.21 -21.58
C GLY A 75 13.67 14.23 -20.46
N GLN A 76 14.38 13.85 -19.39
CA GLN A 76 14.81 14.78 -18.34
C GLN A 76 16.22 15.33 -18.61
N LYS A 77 16.39 16.64 -18.38
CA LYS A 77 17.69 17.33 -18.58
C LYS A 77 18.60 17.27 -17.35
N SER A 78 18.04 17.01 -16.18
CA SER A 78 18.73 16.89 -14.91
C SER A 78 18.45 15.52 -14.30
N GLY A 79 19.41 14.99 -13.54
CA GLY A 79 19.22 13.77 -12.77
C GLY A 79 18.09 13.92 -11.74
N THR A 80 17.42 12.81 -11.44
CA THR A 80 16.27 12.76 -10.53
C THR A 80 16.53 11.75 -9.40
N LEU A 81 16.03 12.01 -8.20
CA LEU A 81 15.99 10.98 -7.16
C LEU A 81 14.97 9.94 -7.60
N THR A 82 15.43 8.71 -7.82
CA THR A 82 14.66 7.65 -8.46
C THR A 82 14.72 6.37 -7.66
N LEU A 83 13.55 5.85 -7.34
CA LEU A 83 13.32 4.60 -6.66
C LEU A 83 12.85 3.54 -7.66
N CYS A 84 13.57 2.43 -7.76
CA CYS A 84 13.22 1.30 -8.62
C CYS A 84 12.61 0.18 -7.78
N MET A 85 11.38 -0.19 -8.14
CA MET A 85 10.61 -1.26 -7.49
C MET A 85 9.97 -2.18 -8.53
N GLU A 86 9.46 -3.31 -8.08
CA GLU A 86 8.70 -4.26 -8.89
C GLU A 86 7.46 -3.61 -9.51
N ASP A 87 7.19 -3.92 -10.78
CA ASP A 87 5.89 -3.59 -11.38
C ASP A 87 4.86 -4.67 -11.05
N CYS A 88 4.14 -4.44 -9.95
CA CYS A 88 3.04 -5.28 -9.52
C CYS A 88 1.76 -5.05 -10.35
N SER A 89 1.77 -4.26 -11.43
CA SER A 89 0.58 -4.04 -12.26
C SER A 89 0.06 -5.37 -12.83
N GLN A 90 -1.12 -5.77 -12.37
CA GLN A 90 -1.87 -6.90 -12.90
C GLN A 90 -3.12 -6.38 -13.64
N PRO A 91 -3.63 -7.13 -14.64
CA PRO A 91 -4.94 -6.84 -15.20
C PRO A 91 -5.98 -6.79 -14.08
N ALA A 92 -6.87 -5.79 -14.12
CA ALA A 92 -7.98 -5.75 -13.19
C ALA A 92 -8.83 -7.03 -13.32
N PRO A 93 -9.36 -7.56 -12.21
CA PRO A 93 -10.35 -8.63 -12.24
C PRO A 93 -11.49 -8.30 -13.22
N VAL A 94 -11.85 -9.27 -14.06
CA VAL A 94 -12.85 -9.07 -15.12
C VAL A 94 -14.28 -9.05 -14.57
N SER A 95 -14.49 -9.68 -13.42
CA SER A 95 -15.76 -9.74 -12.71
C SER A 95 -15.75 -8.85 -11.47
N LEU A 96 -16.92 -8.29 -11.16
CA LEU A 96 -17.17 -7.67 -9.86
C LEU A 96 -17.09 -8.73 -8.76
N PHE A 97 -16.67 -8.30 -7.59
CA PHE A 97 -16.56 -9.14 -6.40
C PHE A 97 -17.89 -9.24 -5.65
N SER A 98 -18.17 -10.42 -5.13
CA SER A 98 -19.15 -10.61 -4.08
C SER A 98 -18.66 -10.05 -2.74
N ILE A 99 -19.57 -9.80 -1.81
CA ILE A 99 -19.19 -9.32 -0.47
C ILE A 99 -18.28 -10.31 0.28
N GLY A 100 -18.49 -11.62 0.10
CA GLY A 100 -17.63 -12.65 0.69
C GLY A 100 -16.20 -12.57 0.16
N GLU A 101 -16.04 -12.33 -1.15
CA GLU A 101 -14.71 -12.12 -1.76
C GLU A 101 -14.05 -10.84 -1.25
N LEU A 102 -14.78 -9.73 -1.15
CA LEU A 102 -14.25 -8.49 -0.57
C LEU A 102 -13.78 -8.70 0.88
N CYS A 103 -14.53 -9.42 1.70
CA CYS A 103 -14.11 -9.76 3.05
C CYS A 103 -12.84 -10.65 3.08
N ARG A 104 -12.69 -11.59 2.14
CA ARG A 104 -11.45 -12.40 1.99
C ARG A 104 -10.27 -11.56 1.53
N ILE A 105 -10.49 -10.61 0.63
CA ILE A 105 -9.47 -9.65 0.19
C ILE A 105 -9.02 -8.80 1.39
N LEU A 106 -9.97 -8.22 2.14
CA LEU A 106 -9.65 -7.43 3.33
C LEU A 106 -8.97 -8.26 4.43
N TYR A 107 -9.34 -9.52 4.62
CA TYR A 107 -8.65 -10.41 5.55
C TYR A 107 -7.15 -10.52 5.24
N LYS A 108 -6.79 -10.64 3.94
CA LYS A 108 -5.40 -10.65 3.47
C LYS A 108 -4.74 -9.28 3.54
N THR A 109 -5.50 -8.21 3.28
CA THR A 109 -5.03 -6.84 3.49
C THR A 109 -4.66 -6.59 4.96
N THR A 110 -5.45 -7.11 5.91
CA THR A 110 -5.14 -6.99 7.34
C THR A 110 -3.85 -7.72 7.72
N ASP A 111 -3.56 -8.87 7.11
CA ASP A 111 -2.31 -9.63 7.33
C ASP A 111 -1.07 -8.78 7.01
N ILE A 112 -1.02 -8.17 5.82
CA ILE A 112 0.09 -7.28 5.46
C ILE A 112 0.13 -6.02 6.33
N LEU A 113 -1.00 -5.45 6.72
CA LEU A 113 -1.04 -4.27 7.58
C LEU A 113 -0.50 -4.59 9.00
N SER A 114 -0.84 -5.75 9.55
CA SER A 114 -0.27 -6.26 10.81
C SER A 114 1.23 -6.43 10.70
N TYR A 115 1.70 -7.10 9.64
CA TYR A 115 3.13 -7.29 9.39
C TYR A 115 3.89 -5.95 9.29
N LEU A 116 3.34 -4.96 8.58
CA LEU A 116 3.92 -3.63 8.49
C LEU A 116 4.00 -2.95 9.85
N LEU A 117 2.92 -2.99 10.64
CA LEU A 117 2.85 -2.37 11.95
C LEU A 117 3.87 -2.98 12.93
N GLU A 118 4.00 -4.31 12.95
CA GLU A 118 5.00 -5.04 13.73
C GLU A 118 6.44 -4.66 13.36
N ASN A 119 6.67 -4.33 12.08
CA ASN A 119 7.96 -3.88 11.56
C ASN A 119 8.14 -2.36 11.59
N GLY A 120 7.30 -1.64 12.34
CA GLY A 120 7.47 -0.21 12.55
C GLY A 120 7.04 0.65 11.36
N VAL A 121 6.09 0.18 10.56
CA VAL A 121 5.48 0.93 9.46
C VAL A 121 3.97 1.03 9.67
N LEU A 122 3.45 2.24 9.85
CA LEU A 122 2.02 2.50 9.75
C LEU A 122 1.69 2.95 8.33
N TYR A 123 0.91 2.13 7.63
CA TYR A 123 0.44 2.42 6.29
C TYR A 123 -0.73 3.40 6.34
N THR A 124 -0.64 4.51 5.61
CA THR A 124 -1.47 5.71 5.88
C THR A 124 -2.41 6.10 4.73
N ASP A 125 -2.30 5.43 3.59
CA ASP A 125 -3.02 5.75 2.35
C ASP A 125 -3.74 4.52 1.80
N LEU A 126 -4.49 3.83 2.67
CA LEU A 126 -5.27 2.66 2.28
C LEU A 126 -6.52 3.11 1.51
N ASN A 127 -6.55 2.78 0.22
CA ASN A 127 -7.67 3.04 -0.70
C ASN A 127 -7.58 2.05 -1.88
N PRO A 128 -8.64 1.90 -2.70
CA PRO A 128 -8.66 0.94 -3.81
C PRO A 128 -7.50 1.10 -4.80
N SER A 129 -7.08 2.34 -5.10
CA SER A 129 -6.01 2.60 -6.09
C SER A 129 -4.61 2.17 -5.65
N ASN A 130 -4.42 1.94 -4.34
CA ASN A 130 -3.17 1.45 -3.76
C ASN A 130 -3.24 -0.04 -3.39
N LEU A 131 -4.34 -0.72 -3.72
CA LEU A 131 -4.56 -2.14 -3.48
C LEU A 131 -4.59 -2.87 -4.82
N ILE A 132 -3.51 -3.57 -5.15
CA ILE A 132 -3.50 -4.46 -6.32
C ILE A 132 -4.10 -5.80 -5.90
N ILE A 133 -5.14 -6.21 -6.62
CA ILE A 133 -5.79 -7.51 -6.46
C ILE A 133 -5.51 -8.33 -7.72
N SER A 134 -5.04 -9.56 -7.54
CA SER A 134 -4.75 -10.48 -8.65
C SER A 134 -5.30 -11.86 -8.37
N GLU A 135 -5.73 -12.57 -9.40
CA GLU A 135 -6.20 -13.95 -9.27
C GLU A 135 -5.00 -14.91 -9.24
N ALA A 136 -4.91 -15.73 -8.19
CA ALA A 136 -3.86 -16.71 -7.99
C ALA A 136 -4.47 -18.01 -7.46
N HIS A 137 -4.33 -19.09 -8.24
CA HIS A 137 -4.73 -20.44 -7.83
C HIS A 137 -6.20 -20.59 -7.36
N GLY A 138 -7.13 -19.84 -7.95
CA GLY A 138 -8.56 -19.89 -7.60
C GLY A 138 -8.93 -19.08 -6.34
N ASP A 139 -8.05 -18.18 -5.93
CA ASP A 139 -8.27 -17.18 -4.87
C ASP A 139 -7.58 -15.86 -5.28
N TYR A 140 -7.66 -14.83 -4.44
CA TYR A 140 -7.07 -13.52 -4.71
C TYR A 140 -5.80 -13.27 -3.92
N ALA A 141 -4.74 -12.83 -4.58
CA ALA A 141 -3.57 -12.25 -3.92
C ALA A 141 -3.70 -10.73 -3.85
N VAL A 142 -3.19 -10.16 -2.76
CA VAL A 142 -3.20 -8.73 -2.50
C VAL A 142 -1.77 -8.22 -2.46
N THR A 143 -1.51 -7.07 -3.09
CA THR A 143 -0.26 -6.32 -2.97
C THR A 143 -0.59 -4.86 -2.67
N LEU A 144 -0.02 -4.32 -1.61
CA LEU A 144 -0.13 -2.89 -1.30
C LEU A 144 0.97 -2.13 -2.02
N VAL A 145 0.66 -0.95 -2.57
CA VAL A 145 1.62 -0.10 -3.29
C VAL A 145 1.61 1.33 -2.75
N ASP A 146 2.54 2.17 -3.20
CA ASP A 146 2.62 3.59 -2.84
C ASP A 146 2.85 3.88 -1.34
N TYR A 147 4.08 3.63 -0.87
CA TYR A 147 4.46 3.77 0.54
C TYR A 147 5.04 5.15 0.92
N THR A 148 5.11 6.11 0.00
CA THR A 148 5.92 7.34 0.17
C THR A 148 5.55 8.16 1.40
N TYR A 149 4.27 8.21 1.79
CA TYR A 149 3.84 8.98 2.96
C TYR A 149 3.38 8.09 4.12
N CYS A 150 3.95 6.89 4.21
CA CYS A 150 3.80 6.06 5.41
C CYS A 150 4.54 6.66 6.61
N TYR A 151 4.17 6.21 7.81
CA TYR A 151 4.88 6.59 9.03
C TYR A 151 5.82 5.48 9.48
N TYR A 152 7.12 5.79 9.56
CA TYR A 152 8.21 4.84 9.79
C TYR A 152 8.78 4.99 11.21
N PHE A 153 8.09 4.47 12.21
CA PHE A 153 8.38 4.71 13.64
C PHE A 153 9.83 4.44 14.04
N LEU A 154 10.42 3.36 13.51
CA LEU A 154 11.76 2.91 13.90
C LEU A 154 12.88 3.68 13.20
N ARG A 155 12.61 4.21 12.00
CA ARG A 155 13.61 4.90 11.17
C ARG A 155 13.54 6.40 11.36
N ASN A 156 12.33 6.96 11.33
CA ASN A 156 12.08 8.39 11.40
C ASN A 156 10.85 8.66 12.28
N PRO A 157 11.03 8.67 13.62
CA PRO A 157 9.93 8.90 14.55
C PRO A 157 9.35 10.32 14.47
N TYR A 158 10.09 11.28 13.88
CA TYR A 158 9.68 12.68 13.76
C TYR A 158 9.86 13.19 12.31
N PRO A 159 9.09 12.67 11.35
CA PRO A 159 9.27 13.01 9.95
C PRO A 159 8.91 14.47 9.72
N ALA A 160 9.73 15.15 8.92
CA ALA A 160 9.49 16.53 8.52
C ALA A 160 8.48 16.67 7.36
N TYR A 161 8.14 15.57 6.69
CA TYR A 161 7.13 15.56 5.63
C TYR A 161 5.72 15.41 6.21
N PRO A 162 4.69 15.95 5.53
CA PRO A 162 3.32 15.90 6.03
C PRO A 162 2.82 14.46 6.10
N LEU A 163 2.52 14.01 7.32
CA LEU A 163 1.72 12.81 7.52
C LEU A 163 0.25 13.15 7.28
N ARG A 164 -0.53 12.17 6.79
CA ARG A 164 -1.97 12.34 6.58
C ARG A 164 -2.79 12.41 7.88
N PHE A 165 -2.15 12.31 9.04
CA PHE A 165 -2.77 12.42 10.36
C PHE A 165 -1.86 13.13 11.36
N SER A 166 -2.49 13.74 12.36
CA SER A 166 -1.83 14.42 13.49
C SER A 166 -2.09 13.64 14.77
N TYR A 167 -1.41 12.51 14.99
CA TYR A 167 -1.51 11.81 16.27
C TYR A 167 -0.20 11.89 17.04
N ASN A 168 -0.31 12.20 18.34
CA ASN A 168 0.65 11.79 19.36
C ASN A 168 0.49 10.27 19.51
N ILE A 169 1.29 9.49 18.78
CA ILE A 169 1.12 8.04 18.62
C ILE A 169 1.95 7.28 19.65
N SER A 170 1.27 6.58 20.56
CA SER A 170 1.75 5.27 21.00
C SER A 170 1.39 4.27 19.90
N PRO A 171 2.35 3.61 19.23
CA PRO A 171 2.10 2.78 18.04
C PRO A 171 1.14 1.62 18.29
N GLN A 172 1.04 1.15 19.54
CA GLN A 172 0.34 -0.09 19.86
C GLN A 172 -1.19 0.07 19.88
N LEU A 173 -1.74 1.17 20.41
CA LEU A 173 -3.20 1.33 20.52
C LEU A 173 -3.78 2.16 19.35
N LYS A 174 -3.18 3.33 19.09
CA LYS A 174 -3.73 4.24 18.07
C LYS A 174 -3.46 3.77 16.64
N GLY A 175 -2.36 3.06 16.41
CA GLY A 175 -2.03 2.50 15.09
C GLY A 175 -3.06 1.44 14.67
N GLN A 176 -3.44 0.53 15.57
CA GLN A 176 -4.43 -0.50 15.29
C GLN A 176 -5.80 0.09 15.00
N GLN A 177 -6.27 1.01 15.84
CA GLN A 177 -7.56 1.70 15.62
C GLN A 177 -7.60 2.42 14.27
N PHE A 178 -6.51 3.12 13.92
CA PHE A 178 -6.41 3.77 12.61
C PHE A 178 -6.52 2.76 11.47
N LEU A 179 -5.81 1.63 11.54
CA LEU A 179 -5.85 0.60 10.50
C LEU A 179 -7.22 -0.08 10.39
N ILE A 180 -7.89 -0.34 11.51
CA ILE A 180 -9.25 -0.87 11.53
C ILE A 180 -10.20 0.11 10.82
N GLN A 181 -10.13 1.40 11.17
CA GLN A 181 -10.96 2.42 10.52
C GLN A 181 -10.64 2.57 9.03
N ALA A 182 -9.37 2.51 8.64
CA ALA A 182 -8.96 2.52 7.25
C ALA A 182 -9.48 1.31 6.47
N LEU A 183 -9.43 0.10 7.05
CA LEU A 183 -10.01 -1.11 6.46
C LEU A 183 -11.52 -0.98 6.29
N THR A 184 -12.21 -0.38 7.26
CA THR A 184 -13.65 -0.10 7.15
C THR A 184 -13.97 0.83 5.99
N PHE A 185 -13.23 1.93 5.82
CA PHE A 185 -13.43 2.83 4.69
C PHE A 185 -13.10 2.18 3.35
N LEU A 186 -12.02 1.38 3.29
CA LEU A 186 -11.71 0.58 2.12
C LEU A 186 -12.87 -0.38 1.76
N LEU A 187 -13.51 -1.01 2.74
CA LEU A 187 -14.66 -1.87 2.48
C LEU A 187 -15.85 -1.08 1.90
N TYR A 188 -16.11 0.13 2.38
CA TYR A 188 -17.14 1.00 1.82
C TYR A 188 -16.85 1.33 0.35
N ASP A 189 -15.63 1.77 0.04
CA ASP A 189 -15.23 2.12 -1.32
C ASP A 189 -15.37 0.90 -2.26
N LEU A 190 -14.92 -0.27 -1.82
CA LEU A 190 -15.02 -1.50 -2.62
C LEU A 190 -16.47 -1.98 -2.78
N VAL A 191 -17.33 -1.81 -1.78
CA VAL A 191 -18.76 -2.12 -1.88
C VAL A 191 -19.44 -1.24 -2.94
N GLU A 192 -19.10 0.04 -2.99
CA GLU A 192 -19.60 0.98 -3.99
C GLU A 192 -19.09 0.64 -5.39
N GLU A 193 -17.78 0.42 -5.55
CA GLU A 193 -17.15 0.03 -6.82
C GLU A 193 -17.69 -1.29 -7.38
N ASN A 194 -18.14 -2.20 -6.50
CA ASN A 194 -18.71 -3.50 -6.89
C ASN A 194 -20.24 -3.53 -6.91
N HIS A 195 -20.90 -2.37 -6.75
CA HIS A 195 -22.36 -2.21 -6.85
C HIS A 195 -23.14 -3.16 -5.92
N ILE A 196 -22.65 -3.40 -4.71
CA ILE A 196 -23.29 -4.29 -3.75
C ILE A 196 -24.35 -3.51 -2.97
N GLU A 197 -25.62 -3.72 -3.32
CA GLU A 197 -26.74 -2.99 -2.71
C GLU A 197 -27.17 -3.53 -1.34
N GLN A 198 -27.00 -4.84 -1.10
CA GLN A 198 -27.46 -5.50 0.12
C GLN A 198 -26.30 -6.16 0.85
N LEU A 199 -26.08 -5.72 2.10
CA LEU A 199 -25.06 -6.30 2.96
C LEU A 199 -25.68 -7.31 3.93
N PRO A 200 -25.08 -8.48 4.12
CA PRO A 200 -25.45 -9.39 5.19
C PRO A 200 -25.32 -8.73 6.57
N SER A 201 -26.18 -9.10 7.52
CA SER A 201 -26.14 -8.56 8.89
C SER A 201 -24.75 -8.61 9.56
N PRO A 202 -23.93 -9.68 9.42
CA PRO A 202 -22.57 -9.68 9.96
C PRO A 202 -21.67 -8.60 9.38
N VAL A 203 -21.85 -8.25 8.10
CA VAL A 203 -21.06 -7.22 7.42
C VAL A 203 -21.45 -5.83 7.90
N TYR A 204 -22.75 -5.58 8.13
CA TYR A 204 -23.18 -4.33 8.78
C TYR A 204 -22.57 -4.17 10.18
N GLN A 205 -22.55 -5.25 10.97
CA GLN A 205 -21.92 -5.23 12.29
C GLN A 205 -20.42 -4.94 12.21
N LEU A 206 -19.71 -5.59 11.28
CA LEU A 206 -18.29 -5.33 11.01
C LEU A 206 -18.04 -3.85 10.68
N LEU A 207 -18.83 -3.26 9.79
CA LEU A 207 -18.71 -1.86 9.37
C LEU A 207 -18.98 -0.89 10.54
N GLU A 208 -20.00 -1.14 11.35
CA GLU A 208 -20.29 -0.32 12.53
C GLU A 208 -19.19 -0.40 13.58
N THR A 209 -18.69 -1.61 13.86
CA THR A 209 -17.57 -1.84 14.78
C THR A 209 -16.30 -1.13 14.32
N GLY A 210 -15.95 -1.24 13.04
CA GLY A 210 -14.71 -0.68 12.53
C GLY A 210 -14.75 0.84 12.25
N ARG A 211 -15.94 1.43 12.13
CA ARG A 211 -16.09 2.90 11.96
C ARG A 211 -15.62 3.65 13.21
N ASN A 212 -15.90 3.10 14.39
CA ASN A 212 -15.51 3.65 15.69
C ASN A 212 -14.92 2.52 16.57
N PRO A 213 -13.70 2.05 16.26
CA PRO A 213 -13.12 0.91 16.96
C PRO A 213 -12.86 1.27 18.42
N SER A 214 -13.22 0.36 19.34
CA SER A 214 -12.91 0.53 20.76
C SER A 214 -11.40 0.39 20.99
N GLU A 215 -10.92 0.88 22.13
CA GLU A 215 -9.48 0.74 22.47
C GLU A 215 -9.06 -0.71 22.74
N GLU A 216 -10.02 -1.58 23.06
CA GLU A 216 -9.79 -3.00 23.32
C GLU A 216 -9.82 -3.86 22.06
N LEU A 217 -10.36 -3.34 20.95
CA LEU A 217 -10.45 -4.08 19.69
C LEU A 217 -9.09 -4.09 19.00
N SER A 218 -8.46 -5.27 18.92
CA SER A 218 -7.21 -5.42 18.19
C SER A 218 -7.44 -5.58 16.68
N LEU A 219 -6.38 -5.30 15.91
CA LEU A 219 -6.38 -5.54 14.46
C LEU A 219 -6.59 -7.04 14.14
N HIS A 220 -6.07 -7.93 14.99
CA HIS A 220 -6.27 -9.37 14.90
C HIS A 220 -7.74 -9.76 15.13
N ASP A 221 -8.41 -9.18 16.12
CA ASP A 221 -9.84 -9.44 16.35
C ASP A 221 -10.68 -9.00 15.15
N PHE A 222 -10.36 -7.84 14.58
CA PHE A 222 -11.02 -7.35 13.37
C PHE A 222 -10.75 -8.24 12.15
N GLN A 223 -9.54 -8.80 12.03
CA GLN A 223 -9.19 -9.79 11.01
C GLN A 223 -10.06 -11.05 11.13
N GLU A 224 -10.29 -11.55 12.33
CA GLU A 224 -11.16 -12.71 12.55
C GLU A 224 -12.62 -12.42 12.20
N MET A 225 -13.12 -11.20 12.47
CA MET A 225 -14.45 -10.77 12.02
C MET A 225 -14.56 -10.78 10.48
N LEU A 226 -13.53 -10.31 9.77
CA LEU A 226 -13.45 -10.37 8.31
C LEU A 226 -13.47 -11.81 7.80
N ARG A 227 -12.70 -12.71 8.43
CA ARG A 227 -12.68 -14.14 8.09
C ARG A 227 -14.07 -14.77 8.19
N HIS A 228 -14.83 -14.44 9.25
CA HIS A 228 -16.20 -14.92 9.42
C HIS A 228 -17.17 -14.40 8.37
N CYS A 229 -16.97 -13.18 7.88
CA CYS A 229 -17.77 -12.61 6.80
C CYS A 229 -17.43 -13.21 5.43
N GLY A 230 -16.15 -13.56 5.18
CA GLY A 230 -15.69 -14.12 3.91
C GLY A 230 -15.86 -15.64 3.73
N ALA A 231 -16.20 -16.36 4.81
CA ALA A 231 -16.45 -17.80 4.80
C ALA A 231 -17.89 -18.20 4.39
N ARG A 232 -18.75 -17.22 4.12
CA ARG A 232 -20.17 -17.40 3.79
C ARG A 232 -20.45 -17.12 2.32
#